data_AF-A0A9D6SDV2-F1
#
_entry.id   AF-A0A9D6SDV2-F1
#
_cell.length_a   1.000
_cell.length_b   1.000
_cell.length_c   1.000
_cell.angle_alpha   90.00
_cell.angle_beta   90.00
_cell.angle_gamma   90.00
#
_symmetry.space_group_name_H-M   'P 1'
#
loop_
_entity.id
_entity.type
_entity.pdbx_description
1 polymer ?
#
loop_
_entity_poly.entity_id
_entity_poly.type
_entity_poly.pdbx_seq_one_letter_code
_entity_poly.pdbx_strand_id
1 'polypeptide(L)' 'LKNLLIGHQVLVPVTNGKLDLGPWQQVYYAEFDGQRRKRVLIKVIGE' A
#
# COMPACT_ATOMS: atom_id res chain seq x y z
N LEU A 1 13.57 -10.90 -6.32
CA LEU A 1 12.76 -10.89 -7.57
C LEU A 1 11.28 -10.58 -7.32
N LYS A 2 10.55 -11.33 -6.48
CA LYS A 2 9.12 -11.11 -6.21
C LYS A 2 8.75 -9.67 -5.80
N ASN A 3 9.52 -9.05 -4.90
CA ASN A 3 9.31 -7.66 -4.50
C ASN A 3 9.53 -6.64 -5.64
N LEU A 4 10.49 -6.90 -6.54
CA LEU A 4 10.75 -6.01 -7.68
C LEU A 4 9.60 -6.02 -8.69
N LEU A 5 8.97 -7.18 -8.86
CA LEU A 5 7.86 -7.35 -9.80
C LEU A 5 6.54 -6.73 -9.29
N ILE A 6 6.29 -6.80 -7.98
CA ILE A 6 5.03 -6.33 -7.37
C ILE A 6 5.12 -4.87 -6.93
N GLY A 7 6.33 -4.38 -6.65
CA GLY A 7 6.54 -3.06 -6.07
C GLY A 7 6.36 -3.08 -4.55
N HIS A 8 7.04 -2.15 -3.88
CA HIS A 8 7.09 -2.06 -2.42
C HIS A 8 6.20 -0.93 -1.86
N GLN A 9 5.55 -0.15 -2.74
CA GLN A 9 4.71 0.98 -2.36
C GLN A 9 3.65 1.25 -3.42
N VAL A 10 2.57 1.92 -3.00
CA VAL A 10 1.50 2.42 -3.87
C VAL A 10 1.11 3.82 -3.40
N LEU A 11 0.75 4.69 -4.34
CA LEU A 11 0.17 6.00 -4.04
C LEU A 11 -1.35 5.91 -4.19
N VAL A 12 -2.08 6.34 -3.16
CA VAL A 12 -3.55 6.32 -3.16
C VAL A 12 -4.04 7.76 -2.94
N PRO A 13 -4.83 8.33 -3.86
CA PRO A 13 -5.42 9.65 -3.68
C PRO A 13 -6.45 9.64 -2.54
N VAL A 14 -6.59 10.80 -1.89
CA VAL A 14 -7.59 11.03 -0.85
C VAL A 14 -8.53 12.12 -1.33
N THR A 15 -9.82 11.84 -1.38
CA THR A 15 -10.86 12.78 -1.81
C THR A 15 -11.96 12.83 -0.76
N ASN A 16 -12.29 14.03 -0.28
CA ASN A 16 -13.27 14.24 0.80
C ASN A 16 -12.99 13.37 2.06
N GLY A 17 -11.71 13.25 2.43
CA GLY A 17 -11.27 12.47 3.60
C GLY A 17 -11.36 10.95 3.44
N LYS A 18 -11.63 10.42 2.23
CA LYS A 18 -11.69 8.98 1.94
C LYS A 18 -10.64 8.58 0.92
N LEU A 19 -10.11 7.36 1.05
CA LEU A 19 -9.26 6.76 0.02
C LEU A 19 -10.08 6.60 -1.26
N ASP A 20 -9.64 7.24 -2.34
CA ASP A 20 -10.30 7.19 -3.63
C ASP A 20 -9.87 5.91 -4.37
N LEU A 21 -10.55 4.82 -4.01
CA LEU A 21 -10.35 3.50 -4.57
C LEU A 21 -11.58 3.13 -5.42
N GLY A 22 -11.34 2.54 -6.58
CA GLY A 22 -12.38 1.92 -7.39
C GLY A 22 -13.06 0.74 -6.67
N PRO A 23 -14.22 0.28 -7.17
CA PRO A 23 -15.05 -0.72 -6.49
C PRO A 23 -14.36 -2.07 -6.22
N TRP A 24 -13.29 -2.38 -6.95
CA TRP A 24 -12.52 -3.62 -6.83
C TRP A 24 -11.06 -3.40 -6.43
N GLN A 25 -10.67 -2.15 -6.15
CA GLN A 25 -9.30 -1.82 -5.76
C GLN A 25 -9.11 -2.05 -4.26
N GLN A 26 -8.02 -2.73 -3.92
CA GLN A 26 -7.65 -3.05 -2.54
C GLN A 26 -6.14 -2.98 -2.38
N VAL A 27 -5.69 -2.46 -1.24
CA VAL A 27 -4.27 -2.36 -0.90
C VAL A 27 -3.90 -3.54 -0.01
N TYR A 28 -2.92 -4.32 -0.43
CA TYR A 28 -2.47 -5.51 0.28
C TYR A 28 -1.03 -5.35 0.77
N TYR A 29 -0.75 -5.91 1.95
CA TYR A 29 0.61 -6.20 2.36
C TYR A 29 1.05 -7.55 1.78
N ALA A 30 1.79 -7.50 0.67
CA ALA A 30 2.28 -8.71 0.02
C ALA A 30 3.61 -9.17 0.63
N GLU A 31 3.52 -10.17 1.51
CA GLU A 31 4.68 -10.79 2.17
C GLU A 31 5.21 -11.99 1.37
N PHE A 32 6.53 -12.08 1.21
CA PHE A 32 7.20 -13.13 0.44
C PHE A 32 8.26 -13.92 1.22
N ASP A 33 8.58 -13.53 2.45
CA ASP A 33 9.67 -14.06 3.28
C ASP A 33 9.37 -13.81 4.78
N GLY A 34 8.41 -14.54 5.32
CA GLY A 34 7.78 -14.29 6.63
C GLY A 34 8.65 -14.62 7.86
N GLN A 35 8.00 -14.99 8.96
CA GLN A 35 8.63 -15.40 10.24
C GLN A 35 9.57 -14.35 10.88
N ARG A 36 9.44 -13.08 10.50
CA ARG A 36 10.19 -11.97 11.10
C ARG A 36 9.32 -10.73 11.17
N ARG A 37 9.58 -9.88 12.16
CA ARG A 37 8.85 -8.62 12.35
C ARG A 37 9.17 -7.66 11.21
N LYS A 38 8.14 -7.19 10.51
CA LYS A 38 8.23 -6.20 9.43
C LYS A 38 7.25 -5.06 9.66
N ARG A 39 7.40 -3.99 8.89
CA ARG A 39 6.67 -2.74 9.06
C ARG A 39 6.20 -2.24 7.71
N VAL A 40 5.03 -1.61 7.70
CA VAL A 40 4.50 -0.82 6.61
C VAL A 40 4.47 0.64 7.07
N LEU A 41 4.94 1.55 6.22
CA LEU A 41 4.88 2.99 6.49
C LEU A 41 3.71 3.59 5.70
N ILE A 42 2.89 4.39 6.38
CA ILE A 42 1.84 5.19 5.76
C ILE A 42 2.24 6.65 5.97
N LYS A 43 2.34 7.41 4.86
CA LYS A 43 2.61 8.84 4.89
C LYS A 43 1.52 9.55 4.09
N VAL A 44 0.79 10.43 4.75
CA VAL A 44 -0.24 11.27 4.14
C VAL A 44 0.32 12.69 4.02
N ILE A 45 0.12 13.31 2.87
CA ILE A 45 0.55 14.68 2.58
C ILE A 45 -0.62 15.36 1.89
N GLY A 46 -1.05 16.50 2.40
CA GLY A 46 -2.21 17.24 1.90
C GLY A 46 -2.70 18.25 2.94
N GLU A 47 -3.62 19.11 2.54
CA GLU A 47 -4.37 20.03 3.42
C GLU A 47 -5.71 19.44 3.84
#